data_AF-M4SVW2-F1
#
_entry.id   AF-M4SVW2-F1
#
_cell.length_a   1.000
_cell.length_b   1.000
_cell.length_c   1.000
_cell.angle_alpha   90.00
_cell.angle_beta   90.00
_cell.angle_gamma   90.00
#
_symmetry.space_group_name_H-M   'P 1'
#
loop_
_entity.id
_entity.type
_entity.pdbx_description
1 polymer ?
#
loop_
_entity_poly.entity_id
_entity_poly.type
_entity_poly.pdbx_seq_one_letter_code
_entity_poly.pdbx_strand_id
1 'polypeptide(L)'
;MKFLFLALACVHYTLRKAQQAAGDGLDKGGWSEFCTISEELNKVQGNAAKRLQAFNTIRVKNKQTQLRLQIYATEAQDDTARIKAATLALRLSHKADAATTSGLTTEAATAINGMAAALYAKGRVEELLELMAPTKSAANGCLVNGDSGSGSPVAKNNGKIGDTECSLTRKPPTKTYSELTILTPQGFGEKPISSAAGNGKQSSTIGCYFLTLTGAGLDKTNQQDTANVYYGGGIFSGAKSNGQLAGARLRTLTKEADGNTQTWKDAATGANEIKSLNSANYDNATVTTDADSDLKAAVAYIALNKEAAPDSETKPQLDQLFSKQVNTAISKFIEEVWKHMK
;
A
#
# COMPACT_ATOMS: atom_id res chain seq x y z
N MET A 1 -32.68 49.92 60.67
CA MET A 1 -33.04 50.25 59.27
C MET A 1 -31.80 50.78 58.58
N LYS A 2 -31.55 50.36 57.32
CA LYS A 2 -30.42 50.71 56.43
C LYS A 2 -29.08 50.06 56.82
N PHE A 3 -28.26 49.46 55.96
CA PHE A 3 -28.28 49.04 54.55
C PHE A 3 -27.07 48.08 54.43
N LEU A 4 -27.22 46.90 53.82
CA LEU A 4 -26.06 46.20 53.25
C LEU A 4 -26.55 45.32 52.09
N PHE A 5 -26.41 45.85 50.87
CA PHE A 5 -26.49 45.10 49.64
C PHE A 5 -25.10 44.52 49.36
N LEU A 6 -24.99 43.19 49.30
CA LEU A 6 -23.91 42.54 48.56
C LEU A 6 -24.55 41.45 47.69
N ALA A 7 -24.72 41.77 46.41
CA ALA A 7 -25.15 40.81 45.40
C ALA A 7 -23.94 39.97 44.98
N LEU A 8 -23.86 38.73 45.47
CA LEU A 8 -22.94 37.73 44.96
C LEU A 8 -23.70 36.86 43.95
N ALA A 9 -23.68 37.28 42.68
CA ALA A 9 -24.15 36.45 41.58
C ALA A 9 -23.10 35.36 41.31
N CYS A 10 -23.30 34.17 41.90
CA CYS A 10 -22.57 32.97 41.51
C CYS A 10 -23.03 32.54 40.10
N VAL A 11 -22.36 33.10 39.08
CA VAL A 11 -22.41 32.57 37.72
C VAL A 11 -21.79 31.16 37.75
N HIS A 12 -22.63 30.16 37.93
CA HIS A 12 -22.27 28.78 37.67
C HIS A 12 -22.13 28.62 36.15
N TYR A 13 -20.93 28.92 35.63
CA TYR A 13 -20.49 28.38 34.35
C TYR A 13 -20.35 26.86 34.52
N THR A 14 -21.47 26.13 34.48
CA THR A 14 -21.41 24.71 34.15
C THR A 14 -20.93 24.64 32.70
N LEU A 15 -19.62 24.45 32.53
CA LEU A 15 -19.07 23.86 31.32
C LEU A 15 -19.79 22.53 31.11
N ARG A 16 -20.88 22.54 30.33
CA ARG A 16 -21.41 21.34 29.69
C ARG A 16 -20.29 20.86 28.77
N LYS A 17 -19.42 19.97 29.26
CA LYS A 17 -18.76 19.03 28.38
C LYS A 17 -19.88 18.24 27.73
N ALA A 18 -20.17 18.54 26.47
CA ALA A 18 -21.20 17.86 25.72
C ALA A 18 -20.77 16.38 25.63
N GLN A 19 -21.51 15.50 26.31
CA GLN A 19 -21.20 14.08 26.38
C GLN A 19 -21.61 13.45 25.04
N GLN A 20 -20.67 12.87 24.32
CA GLN A 20 -20.90 12.22 23.02
C GLN A 20 -22.01 11.16 23.12
N ALA A 21 -22.93 11.17 22.16
CA ALA A 21 -24.13 10.34 22.18
C ALA A 21 -24.01 9.15 21.21
N ALA A 22 -24.46 7.98 21.65
CA ALA A 22 -24.47 6.80 20.81
C ALA A 22 -25.51 6.96 19.68
N GLY A 23 -25.14 6.57 18.47
CA GLY A 23 -25.95 6.75 17.27
C GLY A 23 -25.90 8.12 16.60
N ASP A 24 -25.21 9.10 17.16
CA ASP A 24 -24.99 10.41 16.55
C ASP A 24 -23.97 10.35 15.39
N GLY A 25 -23.95 11.41 14.57
CA GLY A 25 -23.06 11.54 13.43
C GLY A 25 -21.58 11.47 13.81
N LEU A 26 -20.73 11.02 12.89
CA LEU A 26 -19.30 10.95 13.13
C LEU A 26 -18.69 12.35 13.19
N ASP A 27 -17.80 12.55 14.15
CA ASP A 27 -16.99 13.77 14.26
C ASP A 27 -15.84 13.77 13.24
N LYS A 28 -15.23 14.94 13.01
CA LYS A 28 -14.18 15.12 12.00
C LYS A 28 -12.98 14.23 12.24
N GLY A 29 -12.52 14.13 13.49
CA GLY A 29 -11.47 13.21 13.88
C GLY A 29 -11.79 11.72 13.62
N GLY A 30 -13.05 11.35 13.38
CA GLY A 30 -13.43 9.99 12.95
C GLY A 30 -13.48 9.85 11.44
N TRP A 31 -14.33 10.63 10.77
CA TRP A 31 -14.59 10.41 9.34
C TRP A 31 -13.47 10.89 8.42
N SER A 32 -12.64 11.87 8.83
CA SER A 32 -11.53 12.34 8.00
C SER A 32 -10.45 11.28 7.83
N GLU A 33 -10.23 10.41 8.83
CA GLU A 33 -9.28 9.30 8.71
C GLU A 33 -9.77 8.25 7.70
N PHE A 34 -11.09 8.07 7.53
CA PHE A 34 -11.63 7.24 6.43
C PHE A 34 -11.31 7.84 5.05
N CYS A 35 -11.38 9.15 4.92
CA CYS A 35 -10.95 9.86 3.71
C CYS A 35 -9.45 9.65 3.46
N THR A 36 -8.60 9.78 4.48
CA THR A 36 -7.16 9.48 4.38
C THR A 36 -6.90 8.07 3.87
N ILE A 37 -7.58 7.06 4.44
CA ILE A 37 -7.48 5.67 3.97
C ILE A 37 -7.84 5.57 2.49
N SER A 38 -8.98 6.14 2.10
CA SER A 38 -9.43 6.11 0.70
C SER A 38 -8.43 6.77 -0.25
N GLU A 39 -7.92 7.95 0.11
CA GLU A 39 -6.99 8.71 -0.73
C GLU A 39 -5.63 8.02 -0.86
N GLU A 40 -5.11 7.43 0.20
CA GLU A 40 -3.85 6.67 0.15
C GLU A 40 -3.97 5.42 -0.71
N LEU A 41 -5.12 4.74 -0.67
CA LEU A 41 -5.37 3.57 -1.51
C LEU A 41 -5.45 3.90 -3.01
N ASN A 42 -5.58 5.17 -3.42
CA ASN A 42 -5.42 5.55 -4.84
C ASN A 42 -4.00 5.27 -5.37
N LYS A 43 -2.99 5.21 -4.51
CA LYS A 43 -1.58 5.04 -4.91
C LYS A 43 -1.25 3.62 -5.37
N VAL A 44 -2.03 2.61 -4.96
CA VAL A 44 -1.69 1.19 -5.16
C VAL A 44 -1.59 0.81 -6.64
N GLN A 45 -2.43 1.38 -7.51
CA GLN A 45 -2.41 1.10 -8.94
C GLN A 45 -1.11 1.59 -9.59
N GLY A 46 -0.71 2.84 -9.31
CA GLY A 46 0.55 3.42 -9.81
C GLY A 46 1.77 2.68 -9.27
N ASN A 47 1.73 2.29 -7.99
CA ASN A 47 2.81 1.53 -7.36
C ASN A 47 3.00 0.15 -7.98
N ALA A 48 1.91 -0.62 -8.15
CA ALA A 48 1.94 -1.93 -8.79
C ALA A 48 2.50 -1.83 -10.22
N ALA A 49 1.98 -0.88 -11.01
CA ALA A 49 2.47 -0.63 -12.36
C ALA A 49 3.96 -0.28 -12.38
N LYS A 50 4.43 0.57 -11.45
CA LYS A 50 5.84 0.96 -11.40
C LYS A 50 6.76 -0.19 -11.02
N ARG A 51 6.34 -1.04 -10.09
CA ARG A 51 7.09 -2.24 -9.68
C ARG A 51 7.21 -3.23 -10.83
N LEU A 52 6.12 -3.53 -11.54
CA LEU A 52 6.15 -4.41 -12.72
C LEU A 52 6.96 -3.81 -13.87
N GLN A 53 6.87 -2.49 -14.09
CA GLN A 53 7.68 -1.81 -15.10
C GLN A 53 9.18 -1.97 -14.84
N ALA A 54 9.62 -2.03 -13.58
CA ALA A 54 11.04 -2.19 -13.24
C ALA A 54 11.61 -3.52 -13.77
N PHE A 55 10.85 -4.62 -13.72
CA PHE A 55 11.24 -5.90 -14.34
C PHE A 55 11.44 -5.77 -15.84
N ASN A 56 10.51 -5.11 -16.53
CA ASN A 56 10.59 -4.87 -17.97
C ASN A 56 11.79 -3.98 -18.34
N THR A 57 12.07 -2.93 -17.55
CA THR A 57 13.24 -2.08 -17.74
C THR A 57 14.54 -2.88 -17.59
N ILE A 58 14.64 -3.75 -16.59
CA ILE A 58 15.82 -4.61 -16.39
C ILE A 58 15.95 -5.61 -17.54
N ARG A 59 14.86 -6.25 -17.98
CA ARG A 59 14.86 -7.15 -19.14
C ARG A 59 15.44 -6.47 -20.37
N VAL A 60 14.89 -5.30 -20.73
CA VAL A 60 15.32 -4.56 -21.92
C VAL A 60 16.80 -4.17 -21.81
N LYS A 61 17.22 -3.65 -20.66
CA LYS A 61 18.63 -3.31 -20.41
C LYS A 61 19.55 -4.53 -20.59
N ASN A 62 19.22 -5.65 -19.96
CA ASN A 62 20.02 -6.88 -20.03
C ASN A 62 20.07 -7.43 -21.47
N LYS A 63 18.95 -7.45 -22.20
CA LYS A 63 18.95 -7.90 -23.61
C LYS A 63 19.77 -6.97 -24.51
N GLN A 64 19.71 -5.66 -24.32
CA GLN A 64 20.54 -4.71 -25.09
C GLN A 64 22.03 -4.92 -24.83
N THR A 65 22.42 -5.08 -23.56
CA THR A 65 23.83 -5.36 -23.21
C THR A 65 24.26 -6.75 -23.70
N GLN A 66 23.40 -7.76 -23.62
CA GLN A 66 23.64 -9.08 -24.21
C GLN A 66 23.95 -8.98 -25.70
N LEU A 67 23.11 -8.30 -26.50
CA LEU A 67 23.29 -8.21 -27.95
C LEU A 67 24.61 -7.53 -28.31
N ARG A 68 24.97 -6.48 -27.59
CA ARG A 68 26.27 -5.79 -27.72
C ARG A 68 27.44 -6.73 -27.46
N LEU A 69 27.36 -7.53 -26.41
CA LEU A 69 28.39 -8.52 -26.07
C LEU A 69 28.46 -9.65 -27.10
N GLN A 70 27.33 -10.07 -27.67
CA GLN A 70 27.30 -11.06 -28.74
C GLN A 70 28.00 -10.54 -30.00
N ILE A 71 27.71 -9.30 -30.41
CA ILE A 71 28.38 -8.65 -31.55
C ILE A 71 29.89 -8.58 -31.30
N TYR A 72 30.30 -8.07 -30.14
CA TYR A 72 31.72 -8.01 -29.79
C TYR A 72 32.38 -9.39 -29.79
N ALA A 73 31.71 -10.43 -29.29
CA ALA A 73 32.24 -11.79 -29.32
C ALA A 73 32.45 -12.32 -30.76
N THR A 74 31.64 -11.88 -31.73
CA THR A 74 31.83 -12.25 -33.14
C THR A 74 32.97 -11.48 -33.82
N GLU A 75 33.30 -10.29 -33.33
CA GLU A 75 34.34 -9.41 -33.91
C GLU A 75 35.71 -9.60 -33.25
N ALA A 76 35.73 -10.04 -31.98
CA ALA A 76 36.94 -10.19 -31.20
C ALA A 76 37.90 -11.24 -31.78
N GLN A 77 39.12 -10.80 -32.10
CA GLN A 77 40.20 -11.69 -32.54
C GLN A 77 40.89 -12.41 -31.38
N ASP A 78 40.83 -11.85 -30.17
CA ASP A 78 41.35 -12.50 -28.96
C ASP A 78 40.33 -13.52 -28.41
N ASP A 79 40.75 -14.78 -28.34
CA ASP A 79 39.91 -15.88 -27.84
C ASP A 79 39.42 -15.64 -26.41
N THR A 80 40.27 -15.03 -25.58
CA THR A 80 39.92 -14.73 -24.18
C THR A 80 38.83 -13.66 -24.11
N ALA A 81 38.94 -12.57 -24.87
CA ALA A 81 37.93 -11.52 -24.98
C ALA A 81 36.63 -12.06 -25.57
N ARG A 82 36.71 -12.93 -26.58
CA ARG A 82 35.55 -13.63 -27.15
C ARG A 82 34.82 -14.47 -26.10
N ILE A 83 35.54 -15.30 -25.36
CA ILE A 83 34.96 -16.16 -24.30
C ILE A 83 34.34 -15.31 -23.19
N LYS A 84 35.01 -14.22 -22.76
CA LYS A 84 34.45 -13.29 -21.76
C LYS A 84 33.13 -12.67 -22.23
N ALA A 85 33.11 -12.16 -23.45
CA ALA A 85 31.92 -11.53 -24.02
C ALA A 85 30.77 -12.53 -24.18
N ALA A 86 31.03 -13.72 -24.72
CA ALA A 86 30.03 -14.79 -24.85
C ALA A 86 29.48 -15.24 -23.48
N THR A 87 30.35 -15.39 -22.48
CA THR A 87 29.95 -15.76 -21.11
C THR A 87 29.02 -14.71 -20.49
N LEU A 88 29.38 -13.43 -20.60
CA LEU A 88 28.54 -12.34 -20.07
C LEU A 88 27.23 -12.19 -20.84
N ALA A 89 27.26 -12.39 -22.15
CA ALA A 89 26.04 -12.40 -22.97
C ALA A 89 25.06 -13.49 -22.50
N LEU A 90 25.54 -14.71 -22.28
CA LEU A 90 24.70 -15.82 -21.80
C LEU A 90 24.12 -15.54 -20.42
N ARG A 91 24.95 -15.07 -19.47
CA ARG A 91 24.48 -14.65 -18.13
C ARG A 91 23.36 -13.61 -18.21
N LEU A 92 23.54 -12.57 -19.03
CA LEU A 92 22.54 -11.51 -19.17
C LEU A 92 21.27 -12.00 -19.86
N SER A 93 21.37 -12.99 -20.75
CA SER A 93 20.19 -13.66 -21.31
C SER A 93 19.41 -14.35 -20.19
N HIS A 94 20.06 -15.17 -19.37
CA HIS A 94 19.42 -15.86 -18.23
C HIS A 94 18.74 -14.87 -17.29
N LYS A 95 19.43 -13.77 -16.92
CA LYS A 95 18.82 -12.73 -16.07
C LYS A 95 17.61 -12.05 -16.71
N ALA A 96 17.68 -11.74 -18.01
CA ALA A 96 16.56 -11.15 -18.73
C ALA A 96 15.36 -12.09 -18.82
N ASP A 97 15.61 -13.37 -19.05
CA ASP A 97 14.57 -14.40 -19.14
C ASP A 97 13.95 -14.65 -17.75
N ALA A 98 14.77 -14.71 -16.69
CA ALA A 98 14.30 -14.78 -15.31
C ALA A 98 13.46 -13.56 -14.90
N ALA A 99 13.88 -12.34 -15.27
CA ALA A 99 13.09 -11.13 -15.05
C ALA A 99 11.74 -11.17 -15.77
N THR A 100 11.71 -11.75 -16.98
CA THR A 100 10.50 -11.92 -17.77
C THR A 100 9.55 -12.91 -17.11
N THR A 101 10.05 -14.10 -16.79
CA THR A 101 9.26 -15.16 -16.15
C THR A 101 8.71 -14.68 -14.82
N SER A 102 9.55 -14.13 -13.95
CA SER A 102 9.11 -13.62 -12.65
C SER A 102 8.08 -12.50 -12.79
N GLY A 103 8.38 -11.51 -13.64
CA GLY A 103 7.52 -10.36 -13.89
C GLY A 103 6.17 -10.68 -14.56
N LEU A 104 6.06 -11.79 -15.31
CA LEU A 104 4.82 -12.21 -15.97
C LEU A 104 4.02 -13.27 -15.20
N THR A 105 4.62 -13.91 -14.21
CA THR A 105 3.97 -15.01 -13.46
C THR A 105 3.67 -14.56 -12.03
N THR A 106 4.51 -14.95 -11.07
CA THR A 106 4.30 -14.73 -9.64
C THR A 106 4.15 -13.24 -9.32
N GLU A 107 5.03 -12.38 -9.82
CA GLU A 107 5.04 -10.96 -9.42
C GLU A 107 3.86 -10.19 -10.02
N ALA A 108 3.45 -10.55 -11.24
CA ALA A 108 2.23 -10.01 -11.85
C ALA A 108 0.98 -10.43 -11.07
N ALA A 109 0.87 -11.70 -10.69
CA ALA A 109 -0.26 -12.21 -9.91
C ALA A 109 -0.34 -11.49 -8.55
N THR A 110 0.78 -11.38 -7.84
CA THR A 110 0.90 -10.64 -6.57
C THR A 110 0.47 -9.18 -6.73
N ALA A 111 0.98 -8.49 -7.76
CA ALA A 111 0.63 -7.09 -8.02
C ALA A 111 -0.86 -6.89 -8.33
N ILE A 112 -1.45 -7.77 -9.15
CA ILE A 112 -2.86 -7.72 -9.55
C ILE A 112 -3.76 -7.99 -8.34
N ASN A 113 -3.49 -9.06 -7.59
CA ASN A 113 -4.28 -9.44 -6.42
C ASN A 113 -4.20 -8.37 -5.33
N GLY A 114 -3.00 -7.85 -5.06
CA GLY A 114 -2.82 -6.81 -4.05
C GLY A 114 -3.53 -5.51 -4.43
N MET A 115 -3.50 -5.12 -5.71
CA MET A 115 -4.22 -3.97 -6.21
C MET A 115 -5.74 -4.18 -6.10
N ALA A 116 -6.24 -5.36 -6.49
CA ALA A 116 -7.65 -5.68 -6.43
C ALA A 116 -8.18 -5.62 -4.99
N ALA A 117 -7.46 -6.22 -4.03
CA ALA A 117 -7.83 -6.19 -2.61
C ALA A 117 -7.88 -4.75 -2.07
N ALA A 118 -6.85 -3.95 -2.37
CA ALA A 118 -6.77 -2.56 -1.95
C ALA A 118 -7.90 -1.70 -2.53
N LEU A 119 -8.19 -1.84 -3.82
CA LEU A 119 -9.27 -1.09 -4.48
C LEU A 119 -10.66 -1.56 -4.03
N TYR A 120 -10.82 -2.85 -3.73
CA TYR A 120 -12.06 -3.36 -3.16
C TYR A 120 -12.31 -2.72 -1.79
N ALA A 121 -11.34 -2.73 -0.88
CA ALA A 121 -11.46 -2.06 0.42
C ALA A 121 -11.71 -0.54 0.30
N LYS A 122 -11.01 0.13 -0.62
CA LYS A 122 -11.26 1.53 -0.97
C LYS A 122 -12.73 1.75 -1.35
N GLY A 123 -13.27 0.95 -2.27
CA GLY A 123 -14.68 1.05 -2.68
C GLY A 123 -15.66 0.88 -1.52
N ARG A 124 -15.35 -0.02 -0.56
CA ARG A 124 -16.20 -0.22 0.63
C ARG A 124 -16.29 1.02 1.52
N VAL A 125 -15.16 1.70 1.75
CA VAL A 125 -15.16 2.94 2.56
C VAL A 125 -15.67 4.14 1.78
N GLU A 126 -15.43 4.19 0.46
CA GLU A 126 -15.96 5.27 -0.38
C GLU A 126 -17.47 5.23 -0.45
N GLU A 127 -18.07 4.05 -0.67
CA GLU A 127 -19.53 3.91 -0.71
C GLU A 127 -20.17 4.29 0.63
N LEU A 128 -19.54 3.91 1.74
CA LEU A 128 -19.98 4.34 3.06
C LEU A 128 -20.01 5.87 3.17
N LEU A 129 -18.92 6.55 2.77
CA LEU A 129 -18.82 8.01 2.84
C LEU A 129 -19.76 8.69 1.83
N GLU A 130 -19.97 8.10 0.65
CA GLU A 130 -20.91 8.58 -0.37
C GLU A 130 -22.36 8.51 0.13
N LEU A 131 -22.69 7.53 0.98
CA LEU A 131 -24.00 7.44 1.64
C LEU A 131 -24.11 8.41 2.83
N MET A 132 -23.07 8.50 3.66
CA MET A 132 -23.12 9.30 4.90
C MET A 132 -23.07 10.80 4.64
N ALA A 133 -22.27 11.27 3.68
CA ALA A 133 -22.11 12.70 3.39
C ALA A 133 -23.41 13.42 2.97
N PRO A 134 -24.28 12.86 2.10
CA PRO A 134 -25.56 13.48 1.77
C PRO A 134 -26.64 13.22 2.82
N THR A 135 -26.46 12.26 3.74
CA THR A 135 -27.43 11.96 4.81
C THR A 135 -27.37 13.04 5.88
N LYS A 136 -27.97 14.20 5.58
CA LYS A 136 -28.01 15.37 6.45
C LYS A 136 -29.21 16.29 6.20
N SER A 137 -29.51 17.10 7.19
CA SER A 137 -30.38 18.26 7.15
C SER A 137 -29.64 19.48 7.71
N ALA A 138 -30.35 20.57 8.00
CA ALA A 138 -29.76 21.72 8.69
C ALA A 138 -29.36 21.40 10.15
N ALA A 139 -30.04 20.44 10.80
CA ALA A 139 -29.86 20.13 12.22
C ALA A 139 -29.25 18.74 12.48
N ASN A 140 -29.32 17.82 11.52
CA ASN A 140 -28.85 16.44 11.65
C ASN A 140 -27.87 16.10 10.52
N GLY A 141 -27.02 15.11 10.73
CA GLY A 141 -26.05 14.70 9.71
C GLY A 141 -25.15 13.58 10.18
N CYS A 142 -24.77 12.71 9.25
CA CYS A 142 -23.91 11.57 9.57
C CYS A 142 -22.41 11.90 9.60
N LEU A 143 -22.00 13.03 9.03
CA LEU A 143 -20.63 13.55 9.10
C LEU A 143 -20.65 15.00 9.61
N VAL A 144 -19.78 15.35 10.57
CA VAL A 144 -19.78 16.63 11.29
C VAL A 144 -18.39 17.29 11.26
N ASN A 145 -18.29 18.61 11.05
CA ASN A 145 -17.00 19.30 10.86
C ASN A 145 -16.16 19.52 12.15
N GLY A 146 -16.74 19.36 13.33
CA GLY A 146 -16.03 19.59 14.59
C GLY A 146 -15.52 18.29 15.21
N ASP A 147 -14.66 18.45 16.21
CA ASP A 147 -14.21 17.35 17.07
C ASP A 147 -15.03 17.31 18.36
N SER A 148 -15.03 16.15 19.03
CA SER A 148 -15.49 16.01 20.42
C SER A 148 -16.93 16.48 20.65
N GLY A 149 -17.84 16.18 19.72
CA GLY A 149 -19.26 16.44 19.95
C GLY A 149 -19.82 17.75 19.38
N SER A 150 -18.99 18.61 18.78
CA SER A 150 -19.38 19.95 18.32
C SER A 150 -19.39 20.09 16.80
N GLY A 151 -20.05 21.14 16.27
CA GLY A 151 -20.00 21.52 14.86
C GLY A 151 -21.30 21.28 14.07
N SER A 152 -21.22 21.52 12.76
CA SER A 152 -22.34 21.42 11.83
C SER A 152 -22.17 20.22 10.88
N PRO A 153 -23.28 19.65 10.36
CA PRO A 153 -23.23 18.68 9.28
C PRO A 153 -22.42 19.17 8.08
N VAL A 154 -21.56 18.31 7.53
CA VAL A 154 -20.76 18.61 6.33
C VAL A 154 -21.30 17.93 5.09
N ALA A 155 -21.11 18.56 3.94
CA ALA A 155 -21.45 18.00 2.62
C ALA A 155 -20.18 17.60 1.87
N LYS A 156 -20.35 16.71 0.88
CA LYS A 156 -19.39 16.55 -0.21
C LYS A 156 -19.48 17.74 -1.16
N ASN A 157 -18.35 18.33 -1.53
CA ASN A 157 -18.25 19.36 -2.56
C ASN A 157 -16.87 19.29 -3.24
N ASN A 158 -16.83 19.24 -4.58
CA ASN A 158 -15.59 19.33 -5.39
C ASN A 158 -14.44 18.43 -4.90
N GLY A 159 -14.73 17.15 -4.63
CA GLY A 159 -13.72 16.18 -4.18
C GLY A 159 -13.29 16.33 -2.72
N LYS A 160 -14.05 17.08 -1.92
CA LYS A 160 -13.85 17.24 -0.48
C LYS A 160 -15.11 16.88 0.28
N ILE A 161 -14.96 16.48 1.54
CA ILE A 161 -16.03 16.50 2.53
C ILE A 161 -15.68 17.58 3.56
N GLY A 162 -16.52 18.59 3.67
CA GLY A 162 -16.15 19.82 4.39
C GLY A 162 -14.92 20.48 3.74
N ASP A 163 -13.83 20.59 4.50
CA ASP A 163 -12.53 21.09 4.04
C ASP A 163 -11.49 19.98 3.76
N THR A 164 -11.85 18.73 4.04
CA THR A 164 -10.94 17.57 4.00
C THR A 164 -10.97 16.94 2.62
N GLU A 165 -9.80 16.67 2.03
CA GLU A 165 -9.68 15.96 0.75
C GLU A 165 -10.31 14.58 0.88
N CYS A 166 -11.31 14.31 0.05
CA CYS A 166 -12.10 13.09 0.08
C CYS A 166 -12.80 12.96 -1.26
N SER A 167 -12.06 12.51 -2.26
CA SER A 167 -12.47 12.54 -3.65
C SER A 167 -13.61 11.57 -3.94
N LEU A 168 -13.69 10.49 -3.16
CA LEU A 168 -14.67 9.40 -3.30
C LEU A 168 -14.74 8.91 -4.74
N THR A 169 -13.57 8.73 -5.34
CA THR A 169 -13.40 8.27 -6.70
C THR A 169 -12.05 7.59 -6.85
N ARG A 170 -11.98 6.68 -7.82
CA ARG A 170 -10.72 6.09 -8.26
C ARG A 170 -9.96 7.10 -9.12
N LYS A 171 -8.80 7.53 -8.63
CA LYS A 171 -7.89 8.39 -9.39
C LYS A 171 -7.11 7.57 -10.43
N PRO A 172 -6.80 8.13 -11.62
CA PRO A 172 -5.89 7.48 -12.56
C PRO A 172 -4.53 7.18 -11.90
N PRO A 173 -3.86 6.08 -12.28
CA PRO A 173 -2.55 5.75 -11.72
C PRO A 173 -1.51 6.82 -12.06
N THR A 174 -0.69 7.18 -11.07
CA THR A 174 0.47 8.06 -11.27
C THR A 174 1.60 7.31 -11.97
N LYS A 175 2.47 8.06 -12.69
CA LYS A 175 3.64 7.48 -13.37
C LYS A 175 4.80 7.15 -12.41
N THR A 176 4.73 7.64 -11.18
CA THR A 176 5.78 7.54 -10.18
C THR A 176 5.30 6.73 -8.99
N TYR A 177 6.19 5.88 -8.47
CA TYR A 177 5.96 5.21 -7.21
C TYR A 177 5.81 6.25 -6.08
N SER A 178 4.81 6.04 -5.22
CA SER A 178 4.49 6.91 -4.10
C SER A 178 4.22 6.05 -2.88
N GLU A 179 4.98 6.24 -1.79
CA GLU A 179 4.75 5.48 -0.57
C GLU A 179 3.34 5.71 -0.01
N LEU A 180 2.72 4.62 0.47
CA LEU A 180 1.49 4.69 1.25
C LEU A 180 1.89 5.04 2.69
N THR A 181 1.65 6.28 3.11
CA THR A 181 2.12 6.81 4.39
C THR A 181 1.40 6.16 5.58
N ILE A 182 0.20 5.65 5.34
CA ILE A 182 -0.61 4.94 6.34
C ILE A 182 -0.29 3.45 6.43
N LEU A 183 0.52 2.90 5.54
CA LEU A 183 0.77 1.45 5.51
C LEU A 183 1.90 1.09 6.49
N THR A 184 1.63 0.10 7.33
CA THR A 184 2.61 -0.52 8.23
C THR A 184 2.74 -2.01 7.92
N PRO A 185 3.80 -2.69 8.39
CA PRO A 185 3.92 -4.15 8.22
C PRO A 185 2.77 -4.94 8.89
N GLN A 186 2.06 -4.34 9.86
CA GLN A 186 1.00 -5.01 10.60
C GLN A 186 -0.42 -4.63 10.14
N GLY A 187 -0.57 -3.67 9.23
CA GLY A 187 -1.87 -3.15 8.80
C GLY A 187 -1.83 -1.67 8.42
N PHE A 188 -2.91 -0.94 8.68
CA PHE A 188 -2.99 0.51 8.49
C PHE A 188 -2.75 1.26 9.81
N GLY A 189 -1.98 2.34 9.75
CA GLY A 189 -1.64 3.22 10.87
C GLY A 189 -2.81 4.08 11.37
N GLU A 190 -3.84 4.27 10.55
CA GLU A 190 -5.03 5.04 10.92
C GLU A 190 -5.88 4.32 11.99
N LYS A 191 -6.60 5.10 12.81
CA LYS A 191 -7.53 4.59 13.83
C LYS A 191 -8.81 5.44 13.85
N PRO A 192 -9.63 5.37 12.78
CA PRO A 192 -10.78 6.27 12.63
C PRO A 192 -11.76 6.17 13.80
N ILE A 193 -11.97 4.94 14.30
CA ILE A 193 -12.80 4.64 15.45
C ILE A 193 -12.00 3.74 16.41
N SER A 194 -12.19 3.93 17.71
CA SER A 194 -11.54 3.08 18.72
C SER A 194 -12.03 1.65 18.64
N SER A 195 -11.14 0.68 18.78
CA SER A 195 -11.50 -0.74 18.89
C SER A 195 -12.20 -1.08 20.20
N ALA A 196 -12.01 -0.27 21.24
CA ALA A 196 -12.85 -0.31 22.42
C ALA A 196 -14.18 0.39 22.10
N ALA A 197 -15.29 -0.32 22.31
CA ALA A 197 -16.63 0.19 22.05
C ALA A 197 -16.90 1.49 22.84
N GLY A 198 -17.46 2.48 22.17
CA GLY A 198 -17.86 3.73 22.79
C GLY A 198 -18.31 4.78 21.78
N ASN A 199 -18.50 6.00 22.27
CA ASN A 199 -19.04 7.12 21.48
C ASN A 199 -17.95 8.16 21.16
N GLY A 200 -16.68 7.78 21.36
CA GLY A 200 -15.49 8.64 21.34
C GLY A 200 -15.31 9.53 20.12
N LYS A 201 -15.96 9.17 19.01
CA LYS A 201 -15.85 9.78 17.68
C LYS A 201 -17.22 10.16 17.11
N GLN A 202 -18.22 10.27 17.98
CA GLN A 202 -19.57 10.67 17.63
C GLN A 202 -19.86 12.08 18.13
N SER A 203 -20.80 12.73 17.47
CA SER A 203 -21.36 13.99 17.93
C SER A 203 -22.09 13.79 19.28
N SER A 204 -22.39 14.91 19.92
CA SER A 204 -23.24 14.96 21.12
C SER A 204 -24.55 15.70 20.88
N THR A 205 -24.68 16.31 19.70
CA THR A 205 -25.79 17.22 19.37
C THR A 205 -26.35 17.01 17.96
N ILE A 206 -25.68 16.23 17.11
CA ILE A 206 -26.02 16.07 15.70
C ILE A 206 -26.36 14.60 15.46
N GLY A 207 -27.66 14.31 15.36
CA GLY A 207 -28.17 12.97 15.16
C GLY A 207 -27.88 12.41 13.77
N CYS A 208 -27.74 11.09 13.67
CA CYS A 208 -27.60 10.36 12.41
C CYS A 208 -28.41 9.06 12.46
N TYR A 209 -29.58 9.04 11.81
CA TYR A 209 -30.43 7.84 11.81
C TYR A 209 -29.76 6.59 11.23
N PHE A 210 -28.81 6.77 10.31
CA PHE A 210 -28.03 5.66 9.74
C PHE A 210 -27.14 4.94 10.77
N LEU A 211 -26.71 5.64 11.82
CA LEU A 211 -25.90 5.10 12.92
C LEU A 211 -26.74 4.84 14.19
N THR A 212 -27.99 5.32 14.24
CA THR A 212 -28.88 5.11 15.39
C THR A 212 -29.45 3.70 15.34
N LEU A 213 -28.95 2.82 16.22
CA LEU A 213 -29.36 1.41 16.31
C LEU A 213 -30.31 1.10 17.47
N THR A 214 -30.45 2.04 18.41
CA THR A 214 -31.35 1.93 19.56
C THR A 214 -32.57 2.83 19.34
N GLY A 215 -33.75 2.23 19.16
CA GLY A 215 -34.99 2.96 18.95
C GLY A 215 -35.17 3.45 17.52
N ALA A 216 -35.82 4.60 17.34
CA ALA A 216 -36.13 5.13 16.01
C ALA A 216 -34.86 5.58 15.27
N GLY A 217 -34.43 4.78 14.31
CA GLY A 217 -33.20 4.98 13.56
C GLY A 217 -33.18 4.17 12.28
N LEU A 218 -32.14 3.36 12.11
CA LEU A 218 -31.93 2.57 10.88
C LEU A 218 -33.12 1.64 10.57
N ASP A 219 -33.79 1.08 11.59
CA ASP A 219 -34.99 0.23 11.45
C ASP A 219 -36.30 0.98 11.75
N LYS A 220 -36.31 2.32 11.72
CA LYS A 220 -37.49 3.19 11.94
C LYS A 220 -38.14 3.10 13.33
N THR A 221 -38.46 1.91 13.85
CA THR A 221 -39.17 1.70 15.11
C THR A 221 -38.59 0.58 15.99
N ASN A 222 -37.91 -0.43 15.47
CA ASN A 222 -37.35 -1.52 16.29
C ASN A 222 -35.82 -1.48 16.35
N GLN A 223 -35.26 -2.43 17.11
CA GLN A 223 -33.82 -2.68 17.14
C GLN A 223 -33.44 -3.65 16.02
N GLN A 224 -32.17 -3.61 15.63
CA GLN A 224 -31.60 -4.58 14.70
C GLN A 224 -31.63 -5.99 15.30
N ASP A 225 -31.95 -7.00 14.48
CA ASP A 225 -31.88 -8.41 14.92
C ASP A 225 -30.42 -8.84 15.17
N THR A 226 -29.52 -8.44 14.26
CA THR A 226 -28.08 -8.68 14.39
C THR A 226 -27.49 -7.99 15.61
N ALA A 227 -26.59 -8.68 16.33
CA ALA A 227 -25.90 -8.10 17.48
C ALA A 227 -25.11 -6.83 17.11
N ASN A 228 -24.52 -6.83 15.91
CA ASN A 228 -23.74 -5.71 15.37
C ASN A 228 -24.13 -5.41 13.92
N VAL A 229 -24.20 -4.12 13.58
CA VAL A 229 -24.26 -3.65 12.19
C VAL A 229 -22.85 -3.27 11.76
N TYR A 230 -22.37 -3.82 10.65
CA TYR A 230 -21.01 -3.58 10.14
C TYR A 230 -21.02 -2.61 8.96
N TYR A 231 -20.11 -1.65 8.99
CA TYR A 231 -20.02 -0.56 8.00
C TYR A 231 -18.70 -0.66 7.25
N GLY A 232 -18.69 -0.22 5.97
CA GLY A 232 -17.48 -0.07 5.17
C GLY A 232 -16.61 -1.32 5.09
N GLY A 233 -17.21 -2.50 4.88
CA GLY A 233 -16.47 -3.77 4.86
C GLY A 233 -15.92 -4.16 6.24
N GLY A 234 -16.64 -3.82 7.31
CA GLY A 234 -16.27 -4.12 8.68
C GLY A 234 -15.18 -3.21 9.26
N ILE A 235 -14.93 -2.04 8.66
CA ILE A 235 -13.96 -1.07 9.19
C ILE A 235 -14.37 -0.54 10.58
N PHE A 236 -15.67 -0.55 10.86
CA PHE A 236 -16.23 -0.46 12.19
C PHE A 236 -17.61 -1.12 12.24
N SER A 237 -18.14 -1.22 13.45
CA SER A 237 -19.48 -1.73 13.73
C SER A 237 -20.18 -0.88 14.78
N GLY A 238 -21.51 -0.94 14.80
CA GLY A 238 -22.34 -0.43 15.88
C GLY A 238 -23.06 -1.58 16.59
N ALA A 239 -23.07 -1.56 17.92
CA ALA A 239 -23.75 -2.57 18.74
C ALA A 239 -25.24 -2.27 18.89
N LYS A 240 -26.11 -3.26 18.70
CA LYS A 240 -27.57 -3.07 18.85
C LYS A 240 -28.00 -2.67 20.26
N SER A 241 -27.26 -3.14 21.27
CA SER A 241 -27.66 -3.02 22.68
C SER A 241 -27.59 -1.59 23.21
N ASN A 242 -26.68 -0.79 22.67
CA ASN A 242 -26.40 0.55 23.18
C ASN A 242 -25.96 1.56 22.11
N GLY A 243 -25.91 1.18 20.83
CA GLY A 243 -25.53 2.04 19.71
C GLY A 243 -24.05 2.44 19.70
N GLN A 244 -23.22 1.88 20.58
CA GLN A 244 -21.79 2.21 20.66
C GLN A 244 -21.06 1.71 19.43
N LEU A 245 -20.10 2.51 18.95
CA LEU A 245 -19.26 2.13 17.81
C LEU A 245 -17.98 1.46 18.28
N ALA A 246 -17.58 0.41 17.57
CA ALA A 246 -16.29 -0.27 17.74
C ALA A 246 -15.59 -0.39 16.38
N GLY A 247 -14.39 0.18 16.29
CA GLY A 247 -13.54 0.14 15.11
C GLY A 247 -12.77 -1.17 14.97
N ALA A 248 -12.45 -1.53 13.72
CA ALA A 248 -11.53 -2.61 13.43
C ALA A 248 -10.13 -2.32 14.01
N ARG A 249 -9.38 -3.38 14.35
CA ARG A 249 -7.98 -3.28 14.79
C ARG A 249 -7.03 -3.08 13.60
N LEU A 250 -7.20 -1.98 12.87
CA LEU A 250 -6.51 -1.72 11.60
C LEU A 250 -4.97 -1.78 11.70
N ARG A 251 -4.39 -1.42 12.85
CA ARG A 251 -2.94 -1.45 13.10
C ARG A 251 -2.36 -2.85 13.30
N THR A 252 -3.18 -3.86 13.53
CA THR A 252 -2.74 -5.23 13.86
C THR A 252 -3.52 -6.29 13.07
N LEU A 253 -3.99 -5.95 11.87
CA LEU A 253 -4.78 -6.82 11.00
C LEU A 253 -4.10 -8.16 10.71
N THR A 254 -2.77 -8.19 10.63
CA THR A 254 -2.03 -9.44 10.36
C THR A 254 -1.99 -10.39 11.55
N LYS A 255 -2.29 -9.93 12.77
CA LYS A 255 -2.26 -10.74 14.00
C LYS A 255 -3.65 -11.08 14.55
N GLU A 256 -4.61 -10.19 14.36
CA GLU A 256 -5.87 -10.16 15.14
C GLU A 256 -7.13 -10.12 14.27
N ALA A 257 -7.03 -10.38 12.96
CA ALA A 257 -8.19 -10.31 12.08
C ALA A 257 -9.20 -11.43 12.35
N ASP A 258 -10.47 -11.04 12.39
CA ASP A 258 -11.64 -11.91 12.35
C ASP A 258 -12.26 -11.90 10.93
N GLY A 259 -13.26 -12.75 10.68
CA GLY A 259 -13.92 -12.82 9.37
C GLY A 259 -14.55 -11.49 8.91
N ASN A 260 -14.90 -10.60 9.84
CA ASN A 260 -15.53 -9.31 9.54
C ASN A 260 -14.53 -8.26 9.03
N THR A 261 -13.24 -8.41 9.33
CA THR A 261 -12.18 -7.46 8.96
C THR A 261 -11.29 -7.97 7.81
N GLN A 262 -11.66 -9.10 7.19
CA GLN A 262 -10.89 -9.75 6.13
C GLN A 262 -10.61 -8.82 4.94
N THR A 263 -11.59 -8.02 4.52
CA THR A 263 -11.41 -7.03 3.43
C THR A 263 -10.24 -6.08 3.69
N TRP A 264 -10.08 -5.62 4.93
CA TRP A 264 -9.01 -4.70 5.32
C TRP A 264 -7.67 -5.41 5.49
N LYS A 265 -7.69 -6.66 5.99
CA LYS A 265 -6.51 -7.51 6.05
C LYS A 265 -5.94 -7.78 4.66
N ASP A 266 -6.79 -8.15 3.70
CA ASP A 266 -6.37 -8.44 2.33
C ASP A 266 -5.80 -7.19 1.66
N ALA A 267 -6.43 -6.03 1.86
CA ALA A 267 -5.93 -4.76 1.36
C ALA A 267 -4.55 -4.40 1.93
N ALA A 268 -4.35 -4.53 3.25
CA ALA A 268 -3.06 -4.23 3.88
C ALA A 268 -1.97 -5.24 3.48
N THR A 269 -2.33 -6.53 3.37
CA THR A 269 -1.41 -7.60 2.95
C THR A 269 -0.99 -7.36 1.51
N GLY A 270 -1.95 -7.18 0.60
CA GLY A 270 -1.70 -6.92 -0.80
C GLY A 270 -0.90 -5.64 -1.07
N ALA A 271 -1.16 -4.57 -0.32
CA ALA A 271 -0.37 -3.34 -0.43
C ALA A 271 1.09 -3.54 0.05
N ASN A 272 1.31 -4.32 1.11
CA ASN A 272 2.66 -4.67 1.57
C ASN A 272 3.38 -5.60 0.58
N GLU A 273 2.66 -6.55 -0.01
CA GLU A 273 3.20 -7.42 -1.06
C GLU A 273 3.64 -6.59 -2.28
N ILE A 274 2.80 -5.66 -2.77
CA ILE A 274 3.18 -4.72 -3.84
C ILE A 274 4.44 -3.92 -3.47
N LYS A 275 4.53 -3.42 -2.23
CA LYS A 275 5.70 -2.69 -1.73
C LYS A 275 6.96 -3.56 -1.74
N SER A 276 6.81 -4.85 -1.46
CA SER A 276 7.91 -5.82 -1.37
C SER A 276 8.42 -6.33 -2.73
N LEU A 277 7.63 -6.16 -3.80
CA LEU A 277 8.04 -6.54 -5.16
C LEU A 277 9.42 -5.95 -5.50
N ASN A 278 10.39 -6.81 -5.77
CA ASN A 278 11.77 -6.40 -5.93
C ASN A 278 12.41 -7.02 -7.18
N SER A 279 12.71 -6.16 -8.17
CA SER A 279 13.36 -6.58 -9.40
C SER A 279 14.89 -6.58 -9.30
N ALA A 280 15.49 -6.15 -8.19
CA ALA A 280 16.94 -5.95 -8.05
C ALA A 280 17.76 -7.23 -8.28
N ASN A 281 17.21 -8.40 -7.95
CA ASN A 281 17.89 -9.68 -8.15
C ASN A 281 18.19 -10.00 -9.63
N TYR A 282 17.48 -9.36 -10.55
CA TYR A 282 17.65 -9.53 -11.99
C TYR A 282 18.54 -8.45 -12.63
N ASP A 283 18.94 -7.44 -11.85
CA ASP A 283 19.86 -6.42 -12.34
C ASP A 283 21.29 -7.00 -12.50
N ASN A 284 22.08 -6.41 -13.40
CA ASN A 284 23.49 -6.71 -13.56
C ASN A 284 24.38 -5.98 -12.53
N ALA A 285 23.86 -4.96 -11.84
CA ALA A 285 24.60 -4.18 -10.83
C ALA A 285 24.97 -4.98 -9.56
N THR A 286 24.44 -6.20 -9.40
CA THR A 286 24.53 -7.02 -8.19
C THR A 286 25.60 -8.12 -8.24
N VAL A 287 26.62 -8.01 -9.10
CA VAL A 287 27.77 -8.93 -9.04
C VAL A 287 28.47 -8.77 -7.69
N THR A 288 28.28 -9.72 -6.79
CA THR A 288 29.03 -9.80 -5.53
C THR A 288 30.43 -10.36 -5.78
N THR A 289 31.29 -10.37 -4.76
CA THR A 289 32.63 -10.99 -4.85
C THR A 289 32.58 -12.46 -5.24
N ASP A 290 31.54 -13.16 -4.80
CA ASP A 290 31.21 -14.49 -5.29
C ASP A 290 30.25 -14.35 -6.48
N ALA A 291 30.70 -14.75 -7.66
CA ALA A 291 29.90 -14.78 -8.89
C ALA A 291 28.50 -15.39 -8.64
N ASP A 292 27.46 -14.78 -9.21
CA ASP A 292 26.11 -15.33 -9.11
C ASP A 292 25.96 -16.66 -9.86
N SER A 293 24.90 -17.40 -9.54
CA SER A 293 24.61 -18.70 -10.16
C SER A 293 24.51 -18.62 -11.68
N ASP A 294 23.96 -17.52 -12.21
CA ASP A 294 23.85 -17.29 -13.66
C ASP A 294 25.23 -17.18 -14.32
N LEU A 295 26.18 -16.48 -13.68
CA LEU A 295 27.55 -16.35 -14.18
C LEU A 295 28.28 -17.69 -14.11
N LYS A 296 28.13 -18.44 -13.02
CA LYS A 296 28.74 -19.78 -12.87
C LYS A 296 28.23 -20.74 -13.94
N ALA A 297 26.91 -20.75 -14.18
CA ALA A 297 26.31 -21.56 -15.23
C ALA A 297 26.82 -21.16 -16.63
N ALA A 298 26.93 -19.85 -16.89
CA ALA A 298 27.47 -19.37 -18.16
C ALA A 298 28.94 -19.76 -18.37
N VAL A 299 29.76 -19.73 -17.31
CA VAL A 299 31.17 -20.18 -17.36
C VAL A 299 31.26 -21.68 -17.63
N ALA A 300 30.45 -22.50 -16.96
CA ALA A 300 30.40 -23.93 -17.21
C ALA A 300 30.09 -24.21 -18.69
N TYR A 301 29.07 -23.54 -19.23
CA TYR A 301 28.63 -23.76 -20.60
C TYR A 301 29.62 -23.26 -21.65
N ILE A 302 30.08 -22.00 -21.53
CA ILE A 302 30.88 -21.35 -22.57
C ILE A 302 32.36 -21.70 -22.45
N ALA A 303 32.92 -21.65 -21.24
CA ALA A 303 34.36 -21.77 -21.04
C ALA A 303 34.80 -23.21 -20.77
N LEU A 304 33.96 -24.02 -20.13
CA LEU A 304 34.27 -25.43 -19.83
C LEU A 304 33.59 -26.41 -20.81
N ASN A 305 32.69 -25.93 -21.67
CA ASN A 305 31.88 -26.75 -22.57
C ASN A 305 31.12 -27.88 -21.84
N LYS A 306 30.52 -27.53 -20.69
CA LYS A 306 29.75 -28.43 -19.84
C LYS A 306 28.39 -27.83 -19.54
N GLU A 307 27.34 -28.65 -19.55
CA GLU A 307 25.99 -28.22 -19.15
C GLU A 307 25.95 -27.70 -17.70
N ALA A 308 26.71 -28.33 -16.81
CA ALA A 308 26.95 -27.89 -15.45
C ALA A 308 28.35 -28.28 -14.99
N ALA A 309 28.93 -27.52 -14.07
CA ALA A 309 30.22 -27.81 -13.46
C ALA A 309 30.23 -27.41 -11.98
N PRO A 310 30.91 -28.17 -11.11
CA PRO A 310 31.03 -27.83 -9.69
C PRO A 310 31.85 -26.56 -9.47
N ASP A 311 31.70 -25.95 -8.29
CA ASP A 311 32.43 -24.73 -7.90
C ASP A 311 33.96 -24.89 -7.95
N SER A 312 34.46 -26.11 -7.73
CA SER A 312 35.89 -26.43 -7.86
C SER A 312 36.44 -26.24 -9.27
N GLU A 313 35.57 -26.26 -10.30
CA GLU A 313 35.95 -26.06 -11.70
C GLU A 313 35.56 -24.68 -12.21
N THR A 314 34.39 -24.15 -11.83
CA THR A 314 33.93 -22.84 -12.30
C THR A 314 34.71 -21.68 -11.67
N LYS A 315 35.12 -21.79 -10.41
CA LYS A 315 35.85 -20.71 -9.70
C LYS A 315 37.23 -20.42 -10.31
N PRO A 316 38.08 -21.42 -10.61
CA PRO A 316 39.35 -21.16 -11.33
C PRO A 316 39.13 -20.47 -12.68
N GLN A 317 38.13 -20.90 -13.44
CA GLN A 317 37.83 -20.32 -14.75
C GLN A 317 37.28 -18.89 -14.64
N LEU A 318 36.45 -18.62 -13.63
CA LEU A 318 36.01 -17.27 -13.27
C LEU A 318 37.19 -16.35 -12.95
N ASP A 319 38.13 -16.82 -12.12
CA ASP A 319 39.32 -16.06 -11.76
C ASP A 319 40.20 -15.79 -12.99
N GLN A 320 40.31 -16.73 -13.93
CA GLN A 320 41.04 -16.55 -15.18
C GLN A 320 40.36 -15.50 -16.09
N LEU A 321 39.04 -15.54 -16.20
CA LEU A 321 38.29 -14.65 -17.09
C LEU A 321 38.11 -13.25 -16.51
N PHE A 322 37.78 -13.13 -15.22
CA PHE A 322 37.35 -11.88 -14.60
C PHE A 322 38.20 -11.46 -13.40
N SER A 323 39.34 -12.12 -13.14
CA SER A 323 40.15 -11.86 -11.94
C SER A 323 39.38 -12.06 -10.63
N LYS A 324 40.08 -11.94 -9.49
CA LYS A 324 39.46 -12.09 -8.16
C LYS A 324 38.45 -10.98 -7.82
N GLN A 325 38.51 -9.83 -8.49
CA GLN A 325 37.56 -8.73 -8.34
C GLN A 325 36.53 -8.74 -9.48
N VAL A 326 35.69 -9.77 -9.50
CA VAL A 326 34.78 -10.09 -10.61
C VAL A 326 33.90 -8.90 -11.01
N ASN A 327 33.31 -8.18 -10.03
CA ASN A 327 32.46 -7.01 -10.31
C ASN A 327 33.21 -5.91 -11.09
N THR A 328 34.38 -5.51 -10.59
CA THR A 328 35.19 -4.45 -11.19
C THR A 328 35.68 -4.83 -12.59
N ALA A 329 36.10 -6.09 -12.77
CA ALA A 329 36.54 -6.58 -14.06
C ALA A 329 35.42 -6.63 -15.10
N ILE A 330 34.24 -7.12 -14.71
CA ILE A 330 33.06 -7.14 -15.59
C ILE A 330 32.67 -5.71 -16.00
N SER A 331 32.64 -4.78 -15.05
CA SER A 331 32.28 -3.38 -15.33
C SER A 331 33.24 -2.74 -16.33
N LYS A 332 34.55 -2.88 -16.10
CA LYS A 332 35.59 -2.39 -17.03
C LYS A 332 35.47 -3.01 -18.42
N PHE A 333 35.26 -4.32 -18.49
CA PHE A 333 35.12 -5.01 -19.77
C PHE A 333 33.89 -4.55 -20.55
N ILE A 334 32.74 -4.34 -19.89
CA ILE A 334 31.55 -3.79 -20.54
C ILE A 334 31.82 -2.37 -21.08
N GLU A 335 32.55 -1.52 -20.35
CA GLU A 335 32.96 -0.20 -20.84
C GLU A 335 33.88 -0.28 -22.07
N GLU A 336 34.81 -1.23 -22.10
CA GLU A 336 35.68 -1.49 -23.26
C GLU A 336 34.86 -1.90 -24.49
N VAL A 337 33.93 -2.83 -24.33
CA VAL A 337 33.00 -3.25 -25.39
C VAL A 337 32.21 -2.05 -25.92
N TRP A 338 31.72 -1.17 -25.04
CA TRP A 338 31.00 0.04 -25.46
C TRP A 338 31.86 1.05 -26.22
N LYS A 339 33.16 1.12 -25.94
CA LYS A 339 34.09 1.95 -26.71
C LYS A 339 34.37 1.36 -28.09
N HIS A 340 34.39 0.03 -28.22
CA HIS A 340 34.66 -0.65 -29.49
C HIS A 340 33.52 -0.49 -30.52
N MET A 341 32.26 -0.41 -30.05
CA MET A 341 31.09 -0.31 -30.93
C MET A 341 30.68 1.14 -31.26
N LYS A 342 31.52 2.13 -30.96
CA LYS A 342 31.34 3.53 -31.38
C LYS A 342 32.14 3.81 -32.63
#